data_AF-A0A956AGX7-F1
#
_entry.id   AF-A0A956AGX7-F1
#
_cell.length_a   1.000
_cell.length_b   1.000
_cell.length_c   1.000
_cell.angle_alpha   90.00
_cell.angle_beta   90.00
_cell.angle_gamma   90.00
#
_symmetry.space_group_name_H-M   'P 1'
#
loop_
_entity.id
_entity.type
_entity.pdbx_description
1 polymer ?
#
loop_
_entity_poly.entity_id
_entity_poly.type
_entity_poly.pdbx_seq_one_letter_code
_entity_poly.pdbx_strand_id
1 'polypeptide(L)'
;KFIGGPGTPGVLVARSDLLANRVPDSPGGGTVAYVNAREHRYLADPVHREEGGTPAIIEAIRAGLVFQLKEAVGARAIRDREHALIRRAIDRWRSTESLRILGNPDAWRLSIVSLLVRYEAGYLHHGFVVALLNDLFGIQARGGCSCAGPYGHRLLGIDLVQSHAFEREILRGCEGVKPGWVRVGFNYFISDATFEYVLEAVELVARDGWRLLPDYTFCPDSGLWRHRAGRSFKPSSLLNISYTTGRLSFRSRHATEPESALADYLEEARRVLAAGAELAPAEDPCITPDFQSLRWFPLPGEAAARLAAERG
;
A
#
# COMPACT_ATOMS: atom_id res chain seq x y z
N LYS A 1 -11.76 2.64 2.34
CA LYS A 1 -12.68 1.67 1.70
C LYS A 1 -13.29 0.80 2.78
N PHE A 2 -14.42 0.16 2.54
CA PHE A 2 -15.05 -0.72 3.53
C PHE A 2 -14.48 -2.14 3.50
N ILE A 3 -14.58 -2.81 4.64
CA ILE A 3 -14.26 -4.23 4.79
C ILE A 3 -15.22 -5.04 3.92
N GLY A 4 -14.71 -6.07 3.25
CA GLY A 4 -15.52 -6.88 2.33
C GLY A 4 -15.85 -6.19 1.02
N GLY A 5 -15.34 -4.97 0.79
CA GLY A 5 -15.54 -4.22 -0.45
C GLY A 5 -14.92 -4.80 -1.74
N PRO A 6 -13.90 -5.69 -1.73
CA PRO A 6 -13.47 -6.34 -2.97
C PRO A 6 -14.63 -7.06 -3.67
N GLY A 7 -14.89 -6.70 -4.93
CA GLY A 7 -15.99 -7.26 -5.73
C GLY A 7 -17.36 -6.60 -5.50
N THR A 8 -17.40 -5.39 -4.92
CA THR A 8 -18.55 -4.47 -4.96
C THR A 8 -18.36 -3.43 -6.09
N PRO A 9 -19.43 -2.82 -6.63
CA PRO A 9 -19.31 -1.78 -7.62
C PRO A 9 -18.85 -0.47 -6.97
N GLY A 10 -18.57 0.53 -7.81
CA GLY A 10 -18.55 1.93 -7.37
C GLY A 10 -19.96 2.41 -7.02
N VAL A 11 -20.06 3.42 -6.14
CA VAL A 11 -21.32 4.07 -5.81
C VAL A 11 -21.16 5.57 -6.08
N LEU A 12 -22.00 6.10 -6.98
CA LEU A 12 -22.11 7.53 -7.24
C LEU A 12 -23.33 8.07 -6.48
N VAL A 13 -23.11 9.07 -5.64
CA VAL A 13 -24.19 9.84 -5.00
C VAL A 13 -24.16 11.23 -5.59
N ALA A 14 -25.23 11.59 -6.29
CA ALA A 14 -25.40 12.89 -6.91
C ALA A 14 -26.71 13.52 -6.45
N ARG A 15 -26.74 14.85 -6.38
CA ARG A 15 -28.02 15.56 -6.24
C ARG A 15 -28.82 15.40 -7.53
N SER A 16 -30.10 15.12 -7.40
CA SER A 16 -30.98 14.84 -8.54
C SER A 16 -31.10 16.03 -9.51
N ASP A 17 -30.98 17.26 -9.03
CA ASP A 17 -31.00 18.48 -9.85
C ASP A 17 -29.77 18.63 -10.77
N LEU A 18 -28.70 17.88 -10.53
CA LEU A 18 -27.54 17.80 -11.42
C LEU A 18 -27.73 16.79 -12.57
N LEU A 19 -28.71 15.89 -12.45
CA LEU A 19 -28.98 14.82 -13.44
C LEU A 19 -29.97 15.29 -14.52
N ALA A 20 -29.70 16.46 -15.09
CA ALA A 20 -30.56 17.12 -16.08
C ALA A 20 -30.31 16.68 -17.53
N ASN A 21 -29.26 15.90 -17.78
CA ASN A 21 -28.90 15.45 -19.12
C ASN A 21 -30.01 14.56 -19.71
N ARG A 22 -30.41 14.88 -20.95
CA ARG A 22 -31.40 14.09 -21.68
C ARG A 22 -30.86 12.75 -22.17
N VAL A 23 -29.55 12.68 -22.41
CA VAL A 23 -28.83 11.50 -22.89
C VAL A 23 -27.88 11.06 -21.76
N PRO A 24 -27.86 9.78 -21.38
CA PRO A 24 -26.92 9.29 -20.38
C PRO A 24 -25.49 9.29 -20.87
N ASP A 25 -24.55 9.21 -19.93
CA ASP A 25 -23.12 9.06 -20.23
C ASP A 25 -22.81 7.75 -20.96
N SER A 26 -23.48 6.66 -20.55
CA SER A 26 -23.35 5.34 -21.15
C SER A 26 -24.69 4.81 -21.68
N PRO A 27 -25.12 5.20 -22.91
CA PRO A 27 -26.33 4.68 -23.53
C PRO A 27 -26.23 3.17 -23.83
N GLY A 28 -27.31 2.43 -23.62
CA GLY A 28 -27.35 1.00 -23.90
C GLY A 28 -28.67 0.35 -23.53
N GLY A 29 -28.70 -0.99 -23.53
CA GLY A 29 -29.82 -1.74 -22.97
C GLY A 29 -30.07 -1.33 -21.51
N GLY A 30 -31.32 -1.27 -21.09
CA GLY A 30 -31.69 -0.84 -19.73
C GLY A 30 -31.88 0.66 -19.54
N THR A 31 -31.34 1.53 -20.41
CA THR A 31 -31.48 2.99 -20.26
C THR A 31 -32.63 3.60 -21.05
N VAL A 32 -33.22 2.84 -21.97
CA VAL A 32 -34.30 3.27 -22.87
C VAL A 32 -35.65 2.72 -22.44
N ALA A 33 -36.68 3.57 -22.51
CA ALA A 33 -38.08 3.15 -22.44
C ALA A 33 -38.56 2.59 -23.79
N TYR A 34 -38.02 3.08 -24.90
CA TYR A 34 -38.39 2.66 -26.25
C TYR A 34 -37.26 2.95 -27.24
N VAL A 35 -37.10 2.08 -28.23
CA VAL A 35 -36.16 2.24 -29.34
C VAL A 35 -36.73 1.61 -30.62
N ASN A 36 -36.58 2.30 -31.75
CA ASN A 36 -36.81 1.76 -33.08
C ASN A 36 -35.64 2.17 -34.01
N ALA A 37 -35.73 1.85 -35.30
CA ALA A 37 -34.68 2.13 -36.28
C ALA A 37 -34.35 3.63 -36.49
N ARG A 38 -35.17 4.55 -35.97
CA ARG A 38 -35.06 6.01 -36.21
C ARG A 38 -35.08 6.84 -34.92
N GLU A 39 -35.67 6.31 -33.86
CA GLU A 39 -36.03 7.06 -32.65
C GLU A 39 -35.75 6.24 -31.41
N HIS A 40 -35.53 6.93 -30.30
CA HIS A 40 -35.42 6.34 -28.98
C HIS A 40 -35.94 7.32 -27.93
N ARG A 41 -36.35 6.77 -26.79
CA ARG A 41 -36.74 7.53 -25.61
C ARG A 41 -36.05 6.94 -24.40
N TYR A 42 -35.22 7.72 -23.74
CA TYR A 42 -34.58 7.33 -22.49
C TYR A 42 -35.57 7.29 -21.32
N LEU A 43 -35.20 6.54 -20.28
CA LEU A 43 -35.95 6.51 -19.03
C LEU A 43 -35.97 7.89 -18.35
N ALA A 44 -37.10 8.19 -17.71
CA ALA A 44 -37.26 9.45 -16.97
C ALA A 44 -36.49 9.42 -15.63
N ASP A 45 -36.41 8.24 -15.01
CA ASP A 45 -35.63 8.03 -13.79
C ASP A 45 -34.13 8.17 -14.12
N PRO A 46 -33.44 9.17 -13.53
CA PRO A 46 -32.04 9.40 -13.82
C PRO A 46 -31.14 8.27 -13.33
N VAL A 47 -31.52 7.49 -12.31
CA VAL A 47 -30.67 6.38 -11.83
C VAL A 47 -30.59 5.29 -12.89
N HIS A 48 -31.74 4.74 -13.30
CA HIS A 48 -31.79 3.72 -14.35
C HIS A 48 -31.28 4.21 -15.70
N ARG A 49 -31.42 5.52 -15.99
CA ARG A 49 -30.90 6.10 -17.24
C ARG A 49 -29.37 6.05 -17.31
N GLU A 50 -28.65 6.21 -16.19
CA GLU A 50 -27.18 6.19 -16.17
C GLU A 50 -26.58 4.77 -15.99
N GLU A 51 -27.40 3.73 -15.79
CA GLU A 51 -26.95 2.34 -15.59
C GLU A 51 -27.05 1.52 -16.89
N GLY A 52 -26.30 1.93 -17.91
CA GLY A 52 -26.28 1.25 -19.21
C GLY A 52 -25.74 -0.17 -19.17
N GLY A 53 -26.51 -1.10 -19.74
CA GLY A 53 -26.18 -2.53 -19.82
C GLY A 53 -26.77 -3.35 -18.67
N THR A 54 -26.26 -4.57 -18.51
CA THR A 54 -26.63 -5.41 -17.35
C THR A 54 -25.98 -4.84 -16.09
N PRO A 55 -26.74 -4.46 -15.05
CA PRO A 55 -26.16 -3.94 -13.83
C PRO A 55 -25.27 -4.96 -13.13
N ALA A 56 -24.39 -4.48 -12.25
CA ALA A 56 -23.52 -5.32 -11.44
C ALA A 56 -24.29 -6.00 -10.29
N ILE A 57 -25.29 -6.83 -10.61
CA ILE A 57 -26.31 -7.36 -9.67
C ILE A 57 -25.67 -8.00 -8.43
N ILE A 58 -24.77 -8.98 -8.60
CA ILE A 58 -24.12 -9.67 -7.48
C ILE A 58 -23.23 -8.72 -6.69
N GLU A 59 -22.56 -7.79 -7.37
CA GLU A 59 -21.70 -6.81 -6.73
C GLU A 59 -22.51 -5.81 -5.90
N ALA A 60 -23.69 -5.40 -6.38
CA ALA A 60 -24.62 -4.51 -5.68
C ALA A 60 -25.19 -5.17 -4.42
N ILE A 61 -25.54 -6.47 -4.50
CA ILE A 61 -25.92 -7.26 -3.32
C ILE A 61 -24.77 -7.27 -2.30
N ARG A 62 -23.53 -7.51 -2.74
CA ARG A 62 -22.35 -7.45 -1.87
C ARG A 62 -22.15 -6.06 -1.26
N ALA A 63 -22.37 -4.98 -2.02
CA ALA A 63 -22.33 -3.64 -1.48
C ALA A 63 -23.34 -3.46 -0.34
N GLY A 64 -24.59 -3.92 -0.52
CA GLY A 64 -25.59 -3.94 0.54
C GLY A 64 -25.10 -4.62 1.82
N LEU A 65 -24.50 -5.82 1.70
CA LEU A 65 -23.93 -6.55 2.84
C LEU A 65 -22.78 -5.80 3.52
N VAL A 66 -21.92 -5.14 2.74
CA VAL A 66 -20.81 -4.33 3.26
C VAL A 66 -21.33 -3.11 4.05
N PHE A 67 -22.38 -2.46 3.58
CA PHE A 67 -23.02 -1.37 4.30
C PHE A 67 -23.74 -1.87 5.57
N GLN A 68 -24.43 -3.02 5.52
CA GLN A 68 -25.02 -3.64 6.71
C GLN A 68 -23.96 -3.97 7.77
N LEU A 69 -22.80 -4.50 7.37
CA LEU A 69 -21.69 -4.75 8.29
C LEU A 69 -21.22 -3.43 8.95
N LYS A 70 -21.04 -2.38 8.16
CA LYS A 70 -20.68 -1.05 8.69
C LYS A 70 -21.73 -0.52 9.67
N GLU A 71 -23.01 -0.71 9.39
CA GLU A 71 -24.11 -0.29 10.28
C GLU A 71 -24.12 -1.09 11.58
N ALA A 72 -23.91 -2.41 11.50
CA ALA A 72 -23.83 -3.29 12.66
C ALA A 72 -22.68 -2.93 13.61
N VAL A 73 -21.51 -2.54 13.08
CA VAL A 73 -20.39 -2.03 13.89
C VAL A 73 -20.67 -0.60 14.39
N GLY A 74 -21.29 0.23 13.55
CA GLY A 74 -21.62 1.61 13.84
C GLY A 74 -20.53 2.61 13.42
N ALA A 75 -20.91 3.62 12.63
CA ALA A 75 -19.97 4.61 12.08
C ALA A 75 -19.22 5.40 13.16
N ARG A 76 -19.88 5.70 14.29
CA ARG A 76 -19.24 6.37 15.43
C ARG A 76 -18.18 5.50 16.09
N ALA A 77 -18.47 4.22 16.33
CA ALA A 77 -17.53 3.30 16.94
C ALA A 77 -16.27 3.13 16.07
N ILE A 78 -16.45 2.98 14.75
CA ILE A 78 -15.35 2.94 13.78
C ILE A 78 -14.49 4.21 13.87
N ARG A 79 -15.13 5.39 13.79
CA ARG A 79 -14.43 6.67 13.85
C ARG A 79 -13.66 6.84 15.16
N ASP A 80 -14.29 6.56 16.28
CA ASP A 80 -13.69 6.78 17.60
C ASP A 80 -12.52 5.80 17.82
N ARG A 81 -12.62 4.54 17.36
CA ARG A 81 -11.52 3.55 17.40
C ARG A 81 -10.36 3.94 16.48
N GLU A 82 -10.62 4.27 15.22
CA GLU A 82 -9.59 4.69 14.26
C GLU A 82 -8.88 5.98 14.71
N HIS A 83 -9.63 6.91 15.29
CA HIS A 83 -9.06 8.15 15.85
C HIS A 83 -8.16 7.88 17.06
N ALA A 84 -8.51 6.92 17.92
CA ALA A 84 -7.65 6.52 19.03
C ALA A 84 -6.34 5.87 18.55
N LEU A 85 -6.42 4.97 17.56
CA LEU A 85 -5.25 4.29 16.99
C LEU A 85 -4.30 5.29 16.32
N ILE A 86 -4.82 6.19 15.49
CA ILE A 86 -3.97 7.13 14.74
C ILE A 86 -3.25 8.13 15.64
N ARG A 87 -3.90 8.58 16.73
CA ARG A 87 -3.26 9.48 17.70
C ARG A 87 -2.10 8.77 18.41
N ARG A 88 -2.34 7.58 18.94
CA ARG A 88 -1.28 6.76 19.59
C ARG A 88 -0.10 6.50 18.66
N ALA A 89 -0.37 6.17 17.39
CA ALA A 89 0.67 5.93 16.39
C ALA A 89 1.50 7.18 16.10
N ILE A 90 0.85 8.34 15.90
CA ILE A 90 1.54 9.61 15.66
C ILE A 90 2.35 10.03 16.89
N ASP A 91 1.76 9.96 18.08
CA ASP A 91 2.43 10.39 19.31
C ASP A 91 3.69 9.57 19.57
N ARG A 92 3.62 8.25 19.34
CA ARG A 92 4.76 7.34 19.45
C ARG A 92 5.82 7.64 18.39
N TRP A 93 5.46 7.64 17.10
CA TRP A 93 6.43 7.80 16.02
C TRP A 93 6.99 9.21 15.86
N ARG A 94 6.31 10.25 16.36
CA ARG A 94 6.84 11.64 16.36
C ARG A 94 8.09 11.75 17.24
N SER A 95 8.24 10.87 18.23
CA SER A 95 9.42 10.82 19.10
C SER A 95 10.59 10.02 18.51
N THR A 96 10.38 9.31 17.41
CA THR A 96 11.40 8.50 16.74
C THR A 96 12.16 9.34 15.72
N GLU A 97 13.42 9.69 16.02
CA GLU A 97 14.25 10.57 15.16
C GLU A 97 14.43 10.04 13.73
N SER A 98 14.56 8.72 13.59
CA SER A 98 14.71 8.06 12.28
C SER A 98 13.43 8.04 11.44
N LEU A 99 12.29 8.47 11.98
CA LEU A 99 11.03 8.58 11.27
C LEU A 99 10.69 10.04 10.95
N ARG A 100 10.19 10.26 9.74
CA ARG A 100 9.55 11.52 9.37
C ARG A 100 8.11 11.24 8.94
N ILE A 101 7.17 11.72 9.74
CA ILE A 101 5.74 11.70 9.39
C ILE A 101 5.47 12.79 8.33
N LEU A 102 4.82 12.42 7.24
CA LEU A 102 4.40 13.34 6.20
C LEU A 102 2.99 13.90 6.46
N GLY A 103 2.79 15.15 6.05
CA GLY A 103 1.57 15.93 6.30
C GLY A 103 1.51 16.52 7.71
N ASN A 104 0.47 17.29 8.00
CA ASN A 104 0.28 17.92 9.30
C ASN A 104 -0.15 16.86 10.34
N PRO A 105 0.67 16.57 11.37
CA PRO A 105 0.38 15.52 12.35
C PRO A 105 -0.68 15.94 13.38
N ASP A 106 -1.01 17.24 13.47
CA ASP A 106 -2.01 17.78 14.40
C ASP A 106 -3.40 17.93 13.74
N ALA A 107 -3.49 17.79 12.42
CA ALA A 107 -4.74 17.82 11.68
C ALA A 107 -5.54 16.52 11.87
N TRP A 108 -6.87 16.63 11.81
CA TRP A 108 -7.73 15.46 11.72
C TRP A 108 -7.37 14.62 10.48
N ARG A 109 -7.28 13.30 10.65
CA ARG A 109 -6.96 12.39 9.55
C ARG A 109 -7.60 11.02 9.77
N LEU A 110 -7.74 10.30 8.66
CA LEU A 110 -7.99 8.86 8.68
C LEU A 110 -6.82 8.13 9.34
N SER A 111 -7.07 6.89 9.80
CA SER A 111 -6.08 6.02 10.43
C SER A 111 -5.04 5.46 9.45
N ILE A 112 -4.29 6.38 8.83
CA ILE A 112 -3.28 6.15 7.81
C ILE A 112 -2.13 7.12 8.06
N VAL A 113 -0.91 6.61 8.08
CA VAL A 113 0.31 7.40 8.23
C VAL A 113 1.21 7.19 7.03
N SER A 114 1.70 8.30 6.48
CA SER A 114 2.74 8.33 5.46
C SER A 114 4.08 8.65 6.13
N LEU A 115 5.08 7.82 5.93
CA LEU A 115 6.36 7.83 6.63
C LEU A 115 7.52 7.83 5.64
N LEU A 116 8.58 8.56 5.99
CA LEU A 116 9.92 8.37 5.45
C LEU A 116 10.82 7.83 6.57
N VAL A 117 11.70 6.91 6.22
CA VAL A 117 12.74 6.40 7.13
C VAL A 117 14.05 7.08 6.78
N ARG A 118 14.62 7.83 7.71
CA ARG A 118 15.87 8.56 7.50
C ARG A 118 17.03 7.58 7.44
N TYR A 119 17.99 7.90 6.56
CA TYR A 119 19.26 7.22 6.50
C TYR A 119 20.32 8.25 6.11
N GLU A 120 21.20 8.58 7.04
CA GLU A 120 22.23 9.63 6.87
C GLU A 120 21.59 10.96 6.41
N ALA A 121 22.07 11.54 5.32
CA ALA A 121 21.51 12.77 4.73
C ALA A 121 20.24 12.52 3.90
N GLY A 122 19.89 11.27 3.62
CA GLY A 122 18.78 10.87 2.76
C GLY A 122 17.74 10.02 3.49
N TYR A 123 17.16 9.07 2.75
CA TYR A 123 16.11 8.18 3.25
C TYR A 123 16.30 6.78 2.71
N LEU A 124 15.81 5.77 3.41
CA LEU A 124 15.65 4.44 2.84
C LEU A 124 14.59 4.47 1.74
N HIS A 125 14.84 3.73 0.65
CA HIS A 125 13.88 3.60 -0.43
C HIS A 125 12.57 3.01 0.10
N HIS A 126 11.42 3.60 -0.23
CA HIS A 126 10.13 3.15 0.29
C HIS A 126 9.83 1.69 -0.09
N GLY A 127 10.31 1.24 -1.24
CA GLY A 127 10.18 -0.15 -1.70
C GLY A 127 10.97 -1.13 -0.84
N PHE A 128 12.16 -0.72 -0.36
CA PHE A 128 12.96 -1.52 0.56
C PHE A 128 12.27 -1.65 1.90
N VAL A 129 11.81 -0.53 2.48
CA VAL A 129 11.13 -0.53 3.79
C VAL A 129 9.88 -1.41 3.77
N VAL A 130 9.09 -1.37 2.69
CA VAL A 130 7.91 -2.25 2.55
C VAL A 130 8.29 -3.71 2.35
N ALA A 131 9.34 -4.00 1.59
CA ALA A 131 9.85 -5.37 1.45
C ALA A 131 10.29 -5.92 2.81
N LEU A 132 11.02 -5.13 3.60
CA LEU A 132 11.50 -5.55 4.90
C LEU A 132 10.36 -5.74 5.93
N LEU A 133 9.37 -4.85 5.94
CA LEU A 133 8.16 -5.02 6.76
C LEU A 133 7.40 -6.32 6.42
N ASN A 134 7.35 -6.68 5.14
CA ASN A 134 6.74 -7.93 4.70
C ASN A 134 7.58 -9.15 5.10
N ASP A 135 8.88 -9.12 4.78
CA ASP A 135 9.74 -10.30 4.86
C ASP A 135 10.08 -10.66 6.31
N LEU A 136 10.28 -9.67 7.18
CA LEU A 136 10.68 -9.90 8.57
C LEU A 136 9.47 -9.98 9.52
N PHE A 137 8.38 -9.26 9.22
CA PHE A 137 7.24 -9.12 10.14
C PHE A 137 5.90 -9.61 9.59
N GLY A 138 5.82 -9.94 8.30
CA GLY A 138 4.54 -10.26 7.65
C GLY A 138 3.59 -9.07 7.50
N ILE A 139 4.08 -7.84 7.62
CA ILE A 139 3.27 -6.62 7.59
C ILE A 139 3.15 -6.09 6.17
N GLN A 140 1.90 -6.02 5.68
CA GLN A 140 1.60 -5.48 4.36
C GLN A 140 1.43 -3.95 4.39
N ALA A 141 2.50 -3.25 4.04
CA ALA A 141 2.50 -1.81 3.81
C ALA A 141 2.47 -1.47 2.31
N ARG A 142 2.33 -0.19 1.95
CA ARG A 142 2.46 0.27 0.55
C ARG A 142 3.53 1.33 0.40
N GLY A 143 4.36 1.19 -0.63
CA GLY A 143 5.37 2.17 -1.02
C GLY A 143 4.97 2.93 -2.28
N GLY A 144 5.43 4.18 -2.42
CA GLY A 144 5.31 4.99 -3.63
C GLY A 144 4.58 6.32 -3.38
N CYS A 145 4.07 6.93 -4.45
CA CYS A 145 3.45 8.26 -4.39
C CYS A 145 1.92 8.24 -4.15
N SER A 146 1.34 7.09 -3.80
CA SER A 146 -0.09 6.91 -3.48
C SER A 146 -1.09 7.49 -4.50
N CYS A 147 -0.76 7.49 -5.80
CA CYS A 147 -1.55 8.14 -6.86
C CYS A 147 -1.80 9.65 -6.63
N ALA A 148 -0.93 10.30 -5.87
CA ALA A 148 -1.06 11.69 -5.46
C ALA A 148 0.18 12.51 -5.88
N GLY A 149 0.64 12.36 -7.13
CA GLY A 149 1.90 12.94 -7.64
C GLY A 149 2.13 14.42 -7.28
N PRO A 150 1.21 15.34 -7.64
CA PRO A 150 1.37 16.76 -7.31
C PRO A 150 1.43 17.05 -5.80
N TYR A 151 0.70 16.29 -4.98
CA TYR A 151 0.80 16.40 -3.52
C TYR A 151 2.12 15.85 -2.99
N GLY A 152 2.59 14.74 -3.57
CA GLY A 152 3.91 14.16 -3.28
C GLY A 152 5.06 15.13 -3.56
N HIS A 153 5.03 15.84 -4.68
CA HIS A 153 6.06 16.84 -5.00
C HIS A 153 6.10 17.94 -3.94
N ARG A 154 4.95 18.46 -3.53
CA ARG A 154 4.87 19.46 -2.44
C ARG A 154 5.38 18.93 -1.10
N LEU A 155 5.03 17.69 -0.74
CA LEU A 155 5.48 17.08 0.51
C LEU A 155 6.98 16.81 0.57
N LEU A 156 7.57 16.45 -0.58
CA LEU A 156 8.97 16.06 -0.69
C LEU A 156 9.89 17.23 -1.11
N GLY A 157 9.33 18.41 -1.37
CA GLY A 157 10.09 19.60 -1.78
C GLY A 157 10.63 19.51 -3.21
N ILE A 158 9.94 18.79 -4.09
CA ILE A 158 10.35 18.58 -5.47
C ILE A 158 9.79 19.72 -6.32
N ASP A 159 10.67 20.52 -6.90
CA ASP A 159 10.30 21.59 -7.81
C ASP A 159 10.05 21.08 -9.25
N LEU A 160 9.68 21.99 -10.16
CA LEU A 160 9.41 21.62 -11.56
C LEU A 160 10.66 21.12 -12.29
N VAL A 161 11.85 21.64 -11.97
CA VAL A 161 13.10 21.25 -12.63
C VAL A 161 13.43 19.80 -12.26
N GLN A 162 13.39 19.49 -10.97
CA GLN A 162 13.60 18.14 -10.47
C GLN A 162 12.48 17.18 -10.93
N SER A 163 11.23 17.64 -10.96
CA SER A 163 10.10 16.88 -11.50
C SER A 163 10.34 16.44 -12.96
N HIS A 164 10.78 17.35 -13.82
CA HIS A 164 11.10 17.01 -15.22
C HIS A 164 12.33 16.09 -15.33
N ALA A 165 13.29 16.19 -14.40
CA ALA A 165 14.41 15.28 -14.37
C ALA A 165 13.96 13.84 -14.03
N PHE A 166 13.10 13.67 -13.02
CA PHE A 166 12.47 12.37 -12.73
C PHE A 166 11.66 11.85 -13.92
N GLU A 167 10.84 12.68 -14.56
CA GLU A 167 10.05 12.31 -15.73
C GLU A 167 10.93 11.73 -16.85
N ARG A 168 12.03 12.41 -17.20
CA ARG A 168 12.95 11.94 -18.26
C ARG A 168 13.54 10.57 -17.95
N GLU A 169 13.96 10.34 -16.71
CA GLU A 169 14.57 9.08 -16.32
C GLU A 169 13.56 7.93 -16.22
N ILE A 170 12.35 8.22 -15.71
CA ILE A 170 11.25 7.25 -15.64
C ILE A 170 10.81 6.83 -17.05
N LEU A 171 10.71 7.77 -18.00
CA LEU A 171 10.32 7.46 -19.39
C LEU A 171 11.38 6.64 -20.14
N ARG A 172 12.62 6.56 -19.64
CA ARG A 172 13.66 5.64 -20.13
C ARG A 172 13.54 4.23 -19.55
N GLY A 173 12.54 3.98 -18.70
CA GLY A 173 12.28 2.69 -18.10
C GLY A 173 12.83 2.52 -16.69
N CYS A 174 13.44 3.55 -16.09
CA CYS A 174 14.00 3.50 -14.74
C CYS A 174 13.00 3.98 -13.68
N GLU A 175 11.94 3.21 -13.40
CA GLU A 175 10.90 3.63 -12.44
C GLU A 175 11.41 3.67 -10.98
N GLY A 176 12.51 2.99 -10.66
CA GLY A 176 13.03 2.87 -9.30
C GLY A 176 13.61 4.15 -8.71
N VAL A 177 13.82 5.19 -9.50
CA VAL A 177 14.22 6.51 -8.99
C VAL A 177 13.03 7.30 -8.43
N LYS A 178 11.80 6.85 -8.74
CA LYS A 178 10.57 7.59 -8.47
C LYS A 178 10.43 7.89 -6.97
N PRO A 179 10.20 9.17 -6.62
CA PRO A 179 10.05 9.57 -5.22
C PRO A 179 8.73 9.03 -4.63
N GLY A 180 8.76 8.73 -3.33
CA GLY A 180 7.59 8.20 -2.64
C GLY A 180 7.82 8.03 -1.14
N TRP A 181 6.84 7.42 -0.48
CA TRP A 181 6.86 7.18 0.95
C TRP A 181 6.26 5.82 1.28
N VAL A 182 6.43 5.40 2.52
CA VAL A 182 5.79 4.21 3.08
C VAL A 182 4.46 4.61 3.68
N ARG A 183 3.41 3.84 3.41
CA ARG A 183 2.08 4.08 3.95
C ARG A 183 1.63 2.87 4.77
N VAL A 184 1.38 3.12 6.05
CA VAL A 184 0.82 2.16 7.01
C VAL A 184 -0.56 2.65 7.41
N GLY A 185 -1.53 1.74 7.57
CA GLY A 185 -2.88 2.10 8.00
C GLY A 185 -3.41 1.08 8.99
N PHE A 186 -4.17 1.56 9.96
CA PHE A 186 -4.77 0.73 11.00
C PHE A 186 -6.27 0.72 10.80
N ASN A 187 -6.82 -0.46 10.59
CA ASN A 187 -8.26 -0.65 10.51
C ASN A 187 -8.85 -0.77 11.92
N TYR A 188 -10.15 -0.51 12.08
CA TYR A 188 -10.81 -0.52 13.39
C TYR A 188 -10.90 -1.90 14.07
N PHE A 189 -10.64 -2.99 13.34
CA PHE A 189 -10.84 -4.36 13.81
C PHE A 189 -9.54 -5.08 14.16
N ILE A 190 -8.38 -4.41 14.09
CA ILE A 190 -7.16 -4.96 14.69
C ILE A 190 -7.24 -4.87 16.21
N SER A 191 -6.70 -5.90 16.86
CA SER A 191 -6.46 -5.91 18.31
C SER A 191 -5.42 -4.87 18.69
N ASP A 192 -5.37 -4.51 19.98
CA ASP A 192 -4.29 -3.67 20.49
C ASP A 192 -2.93 -4.39 20.42
N ALA A 193 -2.86 -5.72 20.55
CA ALA A 193 -1.63 -6.48 20.38
C ALA A 193 -1.07 -6.37 18.95
N THR A 194 -1.92 -6.57 17.94
CA THR A 194 -1.54 -6.38 16.53
C THR A 194 -1.14 -4.93 16.26
N PHE A 195 -1.85 -3.96 16.84
CA PHE A 195 -1.50 -2.55 16.71
C PHE A 195 -0.10 -2.24 17.26
N GLU A 196 0.19 -2.67 18.50
CA GLU A 196 1.51 -2.47 19.12
C GLU A 196 2.62 -3.18 18.34
N TYR A 197 2.38 -4.41 17.86
CA TYR A 197 3.30 -5.14 16.99
C TYR A 197 3.67 -4.33 15.74
N VAL A 198 2.69 -3.72 15.07
CA VAL A 198 2.94 -2.88 13.88
C VAL A 198 3.71 -1.61 14.23
N LEU A 199 3.41 -0.96 15.37
CA LEU A 199 4.16 0.23 15.80
C LEU A 199 5.63 -0.08 16.02
N GLU A 200 5.91 -1.16 16.74
CA GLU A 200 7.27 -1.56 17.08
C GLU A 200 8.04 -2.07 15.87
N ALA A 201 7.41 -2.87 15.00
CA ALA A 201 8.04 -3.32 13.76
C ALA A 201 8.50 -2.15 12.87
N VAL A 202 7.68 -1.10 12.76
CA VAL A 202 8.04 0.13 12.02
C VAL A 202 9.22 0.84 12.66
N GLU A 203 9.27 0.92 14.00
CA GLU A 203 10.40 1.52 14.73
C GLU A 203 11.70 0.73 14.54
N LEU A 204 11.63 -0.61 14.63
CA LEU A 204 12.76 -1.50 14.40
C LEU A 204 13.33 -1.33 12.99
N VAL A 205 12.46 -1.32 11.97
CA VAL A 205 12.89 -1.06 10.59
C VAL A 205 13.46 0.35 10.44
N ALA A 206 12.87 1.35 11.10
CA ALA A 206 13.33 2.71 11.00
C ALA A 206 14.72 2.91 11.61
N ARG A 207 15.02 2.24 12.71
CA ARG A 207 16.30 2.35 13.42
C ARG A 207 17.39 1.48 12.80
N ASP A 208 17.08 0.21 12.55
CA ASP A 208 18.09 -0.82 12.28
C ASP A 208 17.92 -1.47 10.90
N GLY A 209 16.83 -1.19 10.18
CA GLY A 209 16.50 -1.89 8.92
C GLY A 209 17.53 -1.70 7.81
N TRP A 210 18.28 -0.60 7.82
CA TRP A 210 19.36 -0.34 6.86
C TRP A 210 20.46 -1.41 6.92
N ARG A 211 20.65 -2.08 8.06
CA ARG A 211 21.67 -3.12 8.25
C ARG A 211 21.41 -4.37 7.42
N LEU A 212 20.20 -4.53 6.90
CA LEU A 212 19.81 -5.64 6.03
C LEU A 212 19.79 -5.25 4.55
N LEU A 213 20.05 -3.99 4.19
CA LEU A 213 20.14 -3.56 2.78
C LEU A 213 21.02 -4.49 1.92
N PRO A 214 22.21 -4.94 2.39
CA PRO A 214 23.05 -5.84 1.59
C PRO A 214 22.41 -7.19 1.29
N ASP A 215 21.45 -7.67 2.09
CA ASP A 215 20.78 -8.94 1.81
C ASP A 215 19.72 -8.83 0.71
N TYR A 216 19.49 -7.62 0.17
CA TYR A 216 18.52 -7.36 -0.87
C TYR A 216 19.17 -6.95 -2.19
N THR A 217 18.47 -7.21 -3.29
CA THR A 217 18.77 -6.64 -4.61
C THR A 217 17.75 -5.58 -4.97
N PHE A 218 18.23 -4.52 -5.62
CA PHE A 218 17.40 -3.44 -6.16
C PHE A 218 17.33 -3.55 -7.69
N CYS A 219 16.13 -3.44 -8.25
CA CYS A 219 15.91 -3.37 -9.69
C CYS A 219 15.60 -1.91 -10.10
N PRO A 220 16.54 -1.20 -10.76
CA PRO A 220 16.32 0.20 -11.17
C PRO A 220 15.11 0.39 -12.08
N ASP A 221 14.81 -0.60 -12.93
CA ASP A 221 13.72 -0.51 -13.89
C ASP A 221 12.34 -0.49 -13.22
N SER A 222 12.16 -1.31 -12.17
CA SER A 222 10.86 -1.50 -11.51
C SER A 222 10.75 -0.86 -10.14
N GLY A 223 11.87 -0.44 -9.55
CA GLY A 223 11.93 0.01 -8.16
C GLY A 223 11.72 -1.09 -7.12
N LEU A 224 11.65 -2.36 -7.54
CA LEU A 224 11.42 -3.50 -6.65
C LEU A 224 12.69 -3.87 -5.89
N TRP A 225 12.48 -4.20 -4.62
CA TRP A 225 13.50 -4.77 -3.73
C TRP A 225 13.14 -6.22 -3.46
N ARG A 226 14.12 -7.11 -3.52
CA ARG A 226 13.93 -8.54 -3.26
C ARG A 226 15.07 -9.07 -2.40
N HIS A 227 14.73 -9.81 -1.36
CA HIS A 227 15.73 -10.53 -0.58
C HIS A 227 16.47 -11.52 -1.51
N ARG A 228 17.80 -11.60 -1.41
CA ARG A 228 18.65 -12.42 -2.28
C ARG A 228 18.40 -13.92 -2.14
N ALA A 229 18.04 -14.36 -0.93
CA ALA A 229 17.58 -15.73 -0.66
C ALA A 229 16.05 -15.89 -0.75
N GLY A 230 15.33 -14.84 -1.14
CA GLY A 230 13.87 -14.84 -1.18
C GLY A 230 13.32 -15.89 -2.15
N ARG A 231 12.38 -16.70 -1.68
CA ARG A 231 11.68 -17.68 -2.54
C ARG A 231 10.66 -16.96 -3.41
N SER A 232 10.56 -17.31 -4.69
CA SER A 232 9.49 -16.80 -5.53
C SER A 232 8.13 -17.28 -5.02
N PHE A 233 7.22 -16.34 -4.75
CA PHE A 233 5.83 -16.67 -4.43
C PHE A 233 5.19 -17.34 -5.65
N LYS A 234 4.85 -18.62 -5.53
CA LYS A 234 4.04 -19.32 -6.54
C LYS A 234 2.56 -19.09 -6.19
N PRO A 235 1.80 -18.33 -7.01
CA PRO A 235 0.38 -18.13 -6.75
C PRO A 235 -0.36 -19.46 -6.71
N SER A 236 -1.44 -19.51 -5.93
CA SER A 236 -2.34 -20.67 -5.88
C SER A 236 -2.87 -20.98 -7.28
N SER A 237 -2.52 -22.15 -7.81
CA SER A 237 -3.05 -22.62 -9.08
C SER A 237 -4.53 -23.00 -8.96
N LEU A 238 -5.32 -22.71 -10.00
CA LEU A 238 -6.69 -23.24 -10.12
C LEU A 238 -6.71 -24.78 -10.11
N LEU A 239 -5.59 -25.44 -10.44
CA LEU A 239 -5.44 -26.91 -10.33
C LEU A 239 -5.46 -27.40 -8.86
N ASN A 240 -5.32 -26.51 -7.88
CA ASN A 240 -5.43 -26.86 -6.45
C ASN A 240 -6.88 -26.87 -5.94
N ILE A 241 -7.84 -26.58 -6.82
CA ILE A 241 -9.27 -26.64 -6.55
C ILE A 241 -9.81 -27.98 -7.05
N SER A 242 -10.48 -28.72 -6.18
CA SER A 242 -11.13 -29.99 -6.50
C SER A 242 -12.60 -29.97 -6.12
N TYR A 243 -13.44 -30.56 -6.97
CA TYR A 243 -14.86 -30.84 -6.72
C TYR A 243 -15.15 -32.33 -6.57
N THR A 244 -14.14 -33.18 -6.36
CA THR A 244 -14.30 -34.64 -6.30
C THR A 244 -15.28 -35.12 -5.22
N THR A 245 -15.56 -34.30 -4.21
CA THR A 245 -16.51 -34.61 -3.12
C THR A 245 -17.90 -34.00 -3.35
N GLY A 246 -18.17 -33.38 -4.50
CA GLY A 246 -19.40 -32.60 -4.74
C GLY A 246 -19.43 -31.24 -4.04
N ARG A 247 -18.37 -30.88 -3.31
CA ARG A 247 -18.14 -29.56 -2.71
C ARG A 247 -16.78 -29.03 -3.14
N LEU A 248 -16.65 -27.70 -3.21
CA LEU A 248 -15.36 -27.05 -3.45
C LEU A 248 -14.40 -27.42 -2.32
N SER A 249 -13.31 -28.09 -2.67
CA SER A 249 -12.21 -28.41 -1.77
C SER A 249 -10.92 -27.81 -2.32
N PHE A 250 -10.11 -27.21 -1.45
CA PHE A 250 -8.83 -26.65 -1.80
C PHE A 250 -7.86 -26.80 -0.62
N ARG A 251 -6.57 -26.95 -0.89
CA ARG A 251 -5.55 -26.88 0.18
C ARG A 251 -5.35 -25.42 0.58
N SER A 252 -6.00 -24.98 1.66
CA SER A 252 -5.60 -23.74 2.32
C SER A 252 -4.19 -23.93 2.88
N ARG A 253 -3.23 -23.11 2.41
CA ARG A 253 -1.87 -23.04 2.96
C ARG A 253 -1.73 -22.00 4.06
N HIS A 254 -2.84 -21.39 4.49
CA HIS A 254 -2.82 -20.34 5.50
C HIS A 254 -2.66 -21.00 6.87
N ALA A 255 -1.42 -21.20 7.31
CA ALA A 255 -1.13 -21.37 8.72
C ALA A 255 -1.39 -20.02 9.41
N THR A 256 -2.18 -20.03 10.47
CA THR A 256 -2.44 -18.85 11.30
C THR A 256 -1.81 -19.10 12.66
N GLU A 257 -0.97 -18.18 13.11
CA GLU A 257 -0.36 -18.22 14.45
C GLU A 257 -1.18 -17.35 15.40
N PRO A 258 -1.24 -17.69 16.70
CA PRO A 258 -1.94 -16.88 17.68
C PRO A 258 -1.23 -15.54 17.90
N GLU A 259 -1.96 -14.52 18.37
CA GLU A 259 -1.37 -13.21 18.65
C GLU A 259 -0.25 -13.24 19.71
N SER A 260 -0.22 -14.28 20.56
CA SER A 260 0.87 -14.49 21.52
C SER A 260 2.23 -14.69 20.85
N ALA A 261 2.28 -15.17 19.61
CA ALA A 261 3.53 -15.36 18.87
C ALA A 261 4.14 -14.04 18.38
N LEU A 262 3.37 -12.94 18.34
CA LEU A 262 3.85 -11.64 17.86
C LEU A 262 5.04 -11.11 18.66
N ALA A 263 5.08 -11.39 19.97
CA ALA A 263 6.20 -11.01 20.83
C ALA A 263 7.48 -11.74 20.42
N ASP A 264 7.40 -13.05 20.17
CA ASP A 264 8.53 -13.87 19.75
C ASP A 264 9.07 -13.43 18.38
N TYR A 265 8.19 -13.00 17.47
CA TYR A 265 8.59 -12.44 16.18
C TYR A 265 9.34 -11.12 16.32
N LEU A 266 8.97 -10.25 17.26
CA LEU A 266 9.73 -9.03 17.54
C LEU A 266 11.12 -9.36 18.11
N GLU A 267 11.22 -10.34 19.02
CA GLU A 267 12.51 -10.79 19.53
C GLU A 267 13.40 -11.36 18.43
N GLU A 268 12.84 -12.21 17.56
CA GLU A 268 13.57 -12.73 16.42
C GLU A 268 14.02 -11.62 15.46
N ALA A 269 13.13 -10.69 15.13
CA ALA A 269 13.46 -9.55 14.29
C ALA A 269 14.60 -8.70 14.88
N ARG A 270 14.60 -8.47 16.20
CA ARG A 270 15.71 -7.77 16.87
C ARG A 270 17.02 -8.54 16.75
N ARG A 271 17.02 -9.87 16.86
CA ARG A 271 18.21 -10.71 16.65
C ARG A 271 18.74 -10.62 15.22
N VAL A 272 17.86 -10.75 14.22
CA VAL A 272 18.23 -10.64 12.79
C VAL A 272 18.78 -9.25 12.49
N LEU A 273 18.09 -8.19 12.91
CA LEU A 273 18.55 -6.82 12.74
C LEU A 273 19.88 -6.55 13.47
N ALA A 274 20.08 -7.15 14.65
CA ALA A 274 21.31 -7.06 15.43
C ALA A 274 22.51 -7.75 14.76
N ALA A 275 22.30 -8.91 14.14
CA ALA A 275 23.31 -9.60 13.34
C ALA A 275 23.71 -8.76 12.10
N GLY A 276 22.72 -8.08 11.50
CA GLY A 276 22.88 -7.35 10.25
C GLY A 276 23.02 -8.31 9.07
N ALA A 277 23.43 -7.80 7.91
CA ALA A 277 23.51 -8.62 6.70
C ALA A 277 24.43 -9.83 6.85
N GLU A 278 23.92 -10.99 6.41
CA GLU A 278 24.62 -12.28 6.49
C GLU A 278 25.28 -12.67 5.16
N LEU A 279 24.80 -12.13 4.03
CA LEU A 279 25.24 -12.55 2.71
C LEU A 279 26.39 -11.68 2.17
N ALA A 280 27.49 -12.32 1.75
CA ALA A 280 28.63 -11.66 1.13
C ALA A 280 28.66 -11.81 -0.41
N PRO A 281 29.29 -10.87 -1.15
CA PRO A 281 29.15 -9.41 -1.08
C PRO A 281 27.90 -8.94 -1.84
N ALA A 282 27.36 -7.76 -1.52
CA ALA A 282 26.28 -7.15 -2.29
C ALA A 282 26.85 -6.39 -3.49
N GLU A 283 26.31 -6.64 -4.68
CA GLU A 283 26.64 -5.88 -5.89
C GLU A 283 25.52 -4.89 -6.21
N ASP A 284 25.91 -3.64 -6.46
CA ASP A 284 24.99 -2.60 -6.86
C ASP A 284 24.58 -2.75 -8.32
N PRO A 285 23.32 -2.46 -8.67
CA PRO A 285 22.89 -2.51 -10.05
C PRO A 285 23.59 -1.42 -10.87
N CYS A 286 23.81 -1.69 -12.15
CA CYS A 286 24.27 -0.67 -13.08
C CYS A 286 23.18 0.41 -13.23
N ILE A 287 23.54 1.66 -12.95
CA ILE A 287 22.65 2.82 -13.02
C ILE A 287 23.29 3.93 -13.87
N THR A 288 22.45 4.73 -14.52
CA THR A 288 22.90 5.85 -15.36
C THR A 288 23.41 7.01 -14.49
N PRO A 289 24.25 7.91 -15.04
CA PRO A 289 24.63 9.15 -14.34
C PRO A 289 23.42 10.01 -13.95
N ASP A 290 22.39 10.07 -14.81
CA ASP A 290 21.16 10.81 -14.55
C ASP A 290 20.41 10.20 -13.36
N PHE A 291 20.26 8.87 -13.32
CA PHE A 291 19.70 8.16 -12.16
C PHE A 291 20.49 8.47 -10.89
N GLN A 292 21.83 8.37 -10.95
CA GLN A 292 22.69 8.63 -9.80
C GLN A 292 22.52 10.06 -9.26
N SER A 293 22.32 11.05 -10.14
CA SER A 293 22.09 12.45 -9.74
C SER A 293 20.75 12.68 -9.04
N LEU A 294 19.75 11.83 -9.32
CA LEU A 294 18.39 11.90 -8.78
C LEU A 294 18.18 10.96 -7.58
N ARG A 295 19.11 10.05 -7.35
CA ARG A 295 19.02 9.03 -6.29
C ARG A 295 19.05 9.68 -4.91
N TRP A 296 18.07 9.31 -4.08
CA TRP A 296 17.85 9.86 -2.74
C TRP A 296 17.96 8.81 -1.63
N PHE A 297 18.41 7.61 -1.98
CA PHE A 297 18.49 6.42 -1.13
C PHE A 297 19.79 5.64 -1.35
N PRO A 298 20.30 4.91 -0.35
CA PRO A 298 21.50 4.09 -0.49
C PRO A 298 21.26 2.83 -1.32
N LEU A 299 22.30 2.35 -2.00
CA LEU A 299 22.33 1.04 -2.65
C LEU A 299 22.93 -0.04 -1.71
N PRO A 300 22.65 -1.34 -1.95
CA PRO A 300 23.14 -2.45 -1.11
C PRO A 300 24.65 -2.44 -0.82
N GLY A 301 25.49 -2.15 -1.82
CA GLY A 301 26.95 -2.12 -1.72
C GLY A 301 27.46 -0.98 -0.83
N GLU A 302 26.82 0.19 -0.88
CA GLU A 302 27.14 1.32 0.01
C GLU A 302 26.85 0.98 1.47
N ALA A 303 25.71 0.34 1.73
CA ALA A 303 25.37 -0.12 3.08
C ALA A 303 26.32 -1.24 3.56
N ALA A 304 26.77 -2.12 2.65
CA ALA A 304 27.73 -3.18 2.97
C ALA A 304 29.10 -2.60 3.36
N ALA A 305 29.58 -1.58 2.64
CA ALA A 305 30.83 -0.89 2.96
C ALA A 305 30.76 -0.24 4.35
N ARG A 306 29.62 0.38 4.70
CA ARG A 306 29.40 0.94 6.03
C ARG A 306 29.40 -0.12 7.13
N LEU A 307 28.69 -1.23 6.95
CA LEU A 307 28.68 -2.32 7.94
C LEU A 307 30.08 -2.89 8.16
N ALA A 308 30.89 -2.98 7.11
CA ALA A 308 32.29 -3.39 7.24
C ALA A 308 33.10 -2.38 8.07
N ALA A 309 32.86 -1.07 7.87
CA ALA A 309 33.50 -0.02 8.66
C ALA A 309 33.06 0.02 10.14
N GLU A 310 31.83 -0.40 10.46
CA GLU A 310 31.37 -0.52 11.86
C GLU A 310 31.91 -1.77 12.58
N ARG A 311 32.37 -2.79 11.83
CA ARG A 311 32.90 -4.05 12.36
C ARG A 311 34.43 -4.09 12.50
N GLY A 312 35.14 -3.19 11.82
CA GLY A 312 36.62 -3.07 11.83
C GLY A 312 37.10 -2.02 12.82
#